data_AF-A0A4Q5YA63-F1
#
_entry.id   AF-A0A4Q5YA63-F1
#
_cell.length_a   1.000
_cell.length_b   1.000
_cell.length_c   1.000
_cell.angle_alpha   90.00
_cell.angle_beta   90.00
_cell.angle_gamma   90.00
#
_symmetry.space_group_name_H-M   'P 1'
#
loop_
_entity.id
_entity.type
_entity.pdbx_description
1 polymer ?
#
loop_
_entity_poly.entity_id
_entity_poly.type
_entity_poly.pdbx_seq_one_letter_code
_entity_poly.pdbx_strand_id
1 'polypeptide(L)'
;MISLLFKQAIRFTFFLSIAVSFFANHAFAQPAQNPVIFADVPDMAIIRVGNTYYMSSTTMHMNPGVPIMKSTDLINWKLIGYAYNVLDSVDELTLNNGKSTYGRG
;
A
#
# COMPACT_ATOMS: atom_id res chain seq x y z
N MET A 1 17.10 -55.88 -8.79
CA MET A 1 17.79 -54.82 -8.02
C MET A 1 17.63 -53.44 -8.68
N ILE A 2 17.95 -53.29 -9.97
CA ILE A 2 17.87 -52.01 -10.72
C ILE A 2 16.44 -51.42 -10.84
N SER A 3 15.41 -52.25 -11.04
CA SER A 3 14.02 -51.77 -11.16
C SER A 3 13.42 -51.24 -9.84
N LEU A 4 13.94 -51.69 -8.70
CA LEU A 4 13.52 -51.23 -7.38
C LEU A 4 14.11 -49.84 -7.10
N LEU A 5 15.39 -49.65 -7.43
CA LEU A 5 16.08 -48.36 -7.34
C LEU A 5 15.42 -47.30 -8.23
N PHE A 6 15.01 -47.65 -9.44
CA PHE A 6 14.32 -46.73 -10.35
C PHE A 6 12.94 -46.29 -9.82
N LYS A 7 12.16 -47.22 -9.25
CA LYS A 7 10.87 -46.88 -8.62
C LYS A 7 11.03 -46.04 -7.36
N GLN A 8 12.10 -46.25 -6.58
CA GLN A 8 12.41 -45.40 -5.43
C GLN A 8 12.86 -44.00 -5.84
N ALA A 9 13.66 -43.88 -6.91
CA ALA A 9 14.08 -42.59 -7.45
C ALA A 9 12.87 -41.74 -7.92
N ILE A 10 11.90 -42.34 -8.62
CA ILE A 10 10.67 -41.66 -9.07
C ILE A 10 9.81 -41.19 -7.89
N ARG A 11 9.64 -42.03 -6.86
CA ARG A 11 8.89 -41.66 -5.65
C ARG A 11 9.57 -40.50 -4.91
N PHE A 12 10.89 -40.51 -4.85
CA PHE A 12 11.66 -39.44 -4.23
C PHE A 12 11.57 -38.12 -5.01
N THR A 13 11.64 -38.16 -6.34
CA THR A 13 11.48 -36.95 -7.17
C THR A 13 10.07 -36.36 -7.05
N PHE A 14 9.04 -37.20 -6.98
CA PHE A 14 7.66 -36.77 -6.79
C PHE A 14 7.42 -36.14 -5.41
N PHE A 15 7.96 -36.74 -4.34
CA PHE A 15 7.89 -36.14 -3.00
C PHE A 15 8.67 -34.83 -2.91
N LEU A 16 9.84 -34.77 -3.57
CA LEU A 16 10.65 -33.56 -3.63
C LEU A 16 9.94 -32.43 -4.40
N SER A 17 9.26 -32.73 -5.51
CA SER A 17 8.53 -31.71 -6.27
C SER A 17 7.32 -31.16 -5.50
N ILE A 18 6.60 -32.02 -4.76
CA ILE A 18 5.52 -31.59 -3.87
C ILE A 18 6.07 -30.69 -2.76
N ALA A 19 7.16 -31.08 -2.11
CA ALA A 19 7.77 -30.29 -1.05
C ALA A 19 8.21 -28.90 -1.56
N VAL A 20 8.87 -28.84 -2.73
CA VAL A 20 9.27 -27.56 -3.36
C VAL A 20 8.04 -26.71 -3.70
N SER A 21 6.97 -27.33 -4.20
CA SER A 21 5.72 -26.62 -4.50
C SER A 21 5.04 -26.06 -3.25
N PHE A 22 5.11 -26.76 -2.11
CA PHE A 22 4.58 -26.26 -0.82
C PHE A 22 5.39 -25.09 -0.26
N PHE A 23 6.72 -25.12 -0.37
CA PHE A 23 7.58 -24.03 0.08
C PHE A 23 7.49 -22.78 -0.81
N ALA A 24 7.32 -22.95 -2.13
CA ALA A 24 7.16 -21.82 -3.05
C ALA A 24 5.86 -21.02 -2.81
N ASN A 25 4.83 -21.65 -2.25
CA ASN A 25 3.53 -21.02 -1.99
C ASN A 25 3.44 -20.26 -0.66
N HIS A 26 4.47 -20.31 0.19
CA HIS A 26 4.54 -19.36 1.30
C HIS A 26 5.00 -18.01 0.75
N ALA A 27 4.03 -17.21 0.29
CA ALA A 27 4.26 -15.79 0.08
C ALA A 27 4.80 -15.20 1.39
N PHE A 28 6.04 -14.73 1.39
CA PHE A 28 6.64 -14.04 2.52
C PHE A 28 5.85 -12.75 2.77
N ALA A 29 4.83 -12.82 3.63
CA ALA A 29 4.25 -11.62 4.22
C ALA A 29 5.35 -10.99 5.07
N GLN A 30 5.81 -9.80 4.66
CA GLN A 30 6.78 -9.05 5.46
C GLN A 30 6.14 -8.77 6.82
N PRO A 31 6.83 -9.05 7.94
CA PRO A 31 6.33 -8.68 9.26
C PRO A 31 6.00 -7.19 9.29
N ALA A 32 4.85 -6.83 9.86
CA ALA A 32 4.48 -5.43 10.04
C ALA A 32 5.56 -4.75 10.89
N GLN A 33 6.15 -3.67 10.38
CA GLN A 33 7.15 -2.89 11.10
C GLN A 33 6.78 -1.42 11.06
N ASN A 34 6.95 -0.75 12.20
CA ASN A 34 6.78 0.69 12.28
C ASN A 34 8.04 1.42 11.78
N PRO A 35 7.89 2.57 11.12
CA PRO A 35 6.61 3.15 10.68
C PRO A 35 6.02 2.41 9.47
N VAL A 36 4.69 2.17 9.49
CA VAL A 36 3.98 1.47 8.40
C VAL A 36 4.04 2.21 7.07
N ILE A 37 4.06 3.55 7.11
CA ILE A 37 4.32 4.42 5.98
C ILE A 37 5.46 5.34 6.39
N PHE A 38 6.62 5.21 5.75
CA PHE A 38 7.76 6.08 6.01
C PHE A 38 7.79 7.25 5.02
N ALA A 39 6.77 8.10 5.09
CA ALA A 39 6.56 9.27 4.25
C ALA A 39 5.72 10.33 4.99
N ASP A 40 5.56 11.51 4.39
CA ASP A 40 4.74 12.60 4.93
C ASP A 40 3.24 12.32 4.73
N VAL A 41 2.62 11.73 5.76
CA VAL A 41 1.19 11.40 5.80
C VAL A 41 0.62 11.86 7.16
N PRO A 42 0.43 13.17 7.36
CA PRO A 42 -0.06 13.72 8.62
C PRO A 42 -1.59 13.58 8.76
N ASP A 43 -2.09 13.80 9.98
CA ASP A 43 -3.53 13.93 10.30
C ASP A 43 -4.42 12.80 9.76
N MET A 44 -3.95 11.55 9.86
CA MET A 44 -4.67 10.41 9.32
C MET A 44 -6.06 10.22 9.95
N ALA A 45 -7.10 10.09 9.13
CA ALA A 45 -8.43 9.64 9.54
C ALA A 45 -8.80 8.36 8.79
N ILE A 46 -9.10 7.28 9.53
CA ILE A 46 -9.24 5.93 8.98
C ILE A 46 -10.64 5.37 9.27
N ILE A 47 -11.26 4.76 8.27
CA ILE A 47 -12.50 3.98 8.39
C ILE A 47 -12.36 2.61 7.72
N ARG A 48 -13.28 1.69 8.02
CA ARG A 48 -13.37 0.37 7.39
C ARG A 48 -14.75 0.17 6.77
N VAL A 49 -14.78 -0.34 5.54
CA VAL A 49 -16.00 -0.78 4.84
C VAL A 49 -15.77 -2.20 4.33
N GLY A 50 -16.50 -3.18 4.88
CA GLY A 50 -16.29 -4.60 4.59
C GLY A 50 -14.87 -5.05 4.97
N ASN A 51 -14.11 -5.57 3.99
CA ASN A 51 -12.73 -6.04 4.19
C ASN A 51 -11.68 -4.99 3.77
N THR A 52 -12.08 -3.73 3.61
CA THR A 52 -11.20 -2.67 3.13
C THR A 52 -11.15 -1.51 4.12
N TYR A 53 -9.95 -1.03 4.37
CA TYR A 53 -9.66 0.19 5.11
C TYR A 53 -9.40 1.34 4.14
N TYR A 54 -9.91 2.53 4.50
CA TYR A 54 -9.70 3.78 3.78
C TYR A 54 -9.11 4.80 4.75
N MET A 55 -8.17 5.60 4.26
CA MET A 55 -7.48 6.64 5.03
C MET A 55 -7.49 7.94 4.23
N SER A 56 -7.84 9.05 4.87
CA SER A 56 -7.51 10.40 4.39
C SER A 56 -6.31 10.97 5.14
N SER A 57 -5.59 11.92 4.53
CA SER A 57 -4.48 12.65 5.16
C SER A 57 -4.46 14.11 4.68
N THR A 58 -3.77 14.99 5.42
CA THR A 58 -3.65 16.42 5.11
C THR A 58 -2.48 16.68 4.14
N THR A 59 -2.71 17.53 3.13
CA THR A 59 -1.66 18.02 2.20
C THR A 59 -1.52 19.54 2.18
N MET A 60 -2.14 20.24 3.13
CA MET A 60 -2.11 21.70 3.25
C MET A 60 -2.46 22.39 1.92
N HIS A 61 -1.50 23.10 1.33
CA HIS A 61 -1.66 23.96 0.15
C HIS A 61 -1.52 23.21 -1.20
N MET A 62 -1.32 21.90 -1.19
CA MET A 62 -1.15 21.12 -2.41
C MET A 62 -2.48 20.91 -3.14
N ASN A 63 -2.42 20.94 -4.48
CA ASN A 63 -3.50 20.61 -5.39
C ASN A 63 -3.02 19.47 -6.33
N PRO A 64 -3.75 18.36 -6.52
CA PRO A 64 -4.98 17.95 -5.83
C PRO A 64 -4.74 17.69 -4.32
N GLY A 65 -5.80 17.80 -3.51
CA GLY A 65 -5.67 17.76 -2.05
C GLY A 65 -6.54 16.71 -1.36
N VAL A 66 -6.20 16.42 -0.10
CA VAL A 66 -6.82 15.37 0.72
C VAL A 66 -6.71 13.99 0.05
N PRO A 67 -5.50 13.41 -0.01
CA PRO A 67 -5.27 12.09 -0.57
C PRO A 67 -6.10 11.03 0.17
N ILE A 68 -6.71 10.13 -0.60
CA ILE A 68 -7.43 8.96 -0.10
C ILE A 68 -6.63 7.71 -0.44
N MET A 69 -6.28 6.93 0.57
CA MET A 69 -5.56 5.68 0.44
C MET A 69 -6.42 4.49 0.85
N LYS A 70 -6.09 3.32 0.32
CA LYS A 70 -6.78 2.05 0.55
C LYS A 70 -5.79 0.98 1.01
N SER A 71 -6.24 0.14 1.95
CA SER A 71 -5.54 -1.06 2.40
C SER A 71 -6.52 -2.19 2.75
N THR A 72 -6.07 -3.44 2.73
CA THR A 72 -6.81 -4.61 3.24
C THR A 72 -6.22 -5.18 4.53
N ASP A 73 -5.05 -4.69 4.95
CA ASP A 73 -4.26 -5.26 6.03
C ASP A 73 -3.70 -4.22 7.02
N LEU A 74 -4.03 -2.92 6.83
CA LEU A 74 -3.53 -1.76 7.59
C LEU A 74 -2.02 -1.49 7.46
N ILE A 75 -1.30 -2.27 6.64
CA ILE A 75 0.15 -2.18 6.46
C ILE A 75 0.45 -1.64 5.07
N ASN A 76 -0.13 -2.26 4.05
CA ASN A 76 0.11 -1.93 2.65
C ASN A 76 -0.95 -0.95 2.17
N TRP A 77 -0.59 0.32 2.07
CA TRP A 77 -1.47 1.39 1.64
C TRP A 77 -1.19 1.79 0.18
N LYS A 78 -2.24 2.08 -0.58
CA LYS A 78 -2.15 2.60 -1.95
C LYS A 78 -3.03 3.83 -2.09
N LEU A 79 -2.50 4.89 -2.69
CA LEU A 79 -3.28 6.06 -3.10
C LEU A 79 -4.32 5.64 -4.15
N ILE A 80 -5.58 6.01 -3.94
CA ILE A 80 -6.69 5.72 -4.85
C ILE A 80 -7.38 6.97 -5.40
N GLY A 81 -7.06 8.16 -4.86
CA GLY A 81 -7.62 9.43 -5.35
C GLY A 81 -7.38 10.58 -4.38
N TYR A 82 -8.01 11.71 -4.69
CA TYR A 82 -7.99 12.94 -3.90
C TYR A 82 -9.42 13.47 -3.77
N ALA A 83 -9.73 14.20 -2.71
CA ALA A 83 -11.08 14.74 -2.52
C ALA A 83 -11.41 15.87 -3.51
N TYR A 84 -10.41 16.63 -3.95
CA TYR A 84 -10.58 17.72 -4.92
C TYR A 84 -9.32 17.89 -5.81
N ASN A 85 -9.51 18.52 -6.97
CA ASN A 85 -8.42 18.88 -7.89
C ASN A 85 -7.80 20.25 -7.59
N VAL A 86 -8.63 21.26 -7.38
CA VAL A 86 -8.23 22.62 -7.01
C VAL A 86 -9.17 23.07 -5.89
N LEU A 87 -8.61 23.53 -4.77
CA LEU A 87 -9.40 23.93 -3.60
C LEU A 87 -10.29 25.14 -3.90
N ASP A 88 -9.72 26.19 -4.49
CA ASP A 88 -10.41 27.42 -4.90
C ASP A 88 -9.56 28.17 -5.95
N SER A 89 -10.14 29.18 -6.60
CA SER A 89 -9.52 30.02 -7.63
C SER A 89 -9.22 31.45 -7.17
N VAL A 90 -9.23 31.70 -5.85
CA VAL A 90 -8.84 33.00 -5.28
C VAL A 90 -7.33 33.23 -5.39
N ASP A 91 -6.92 34.49 -5.56
CA ASP A 91 -5.53 34.89 -5.81
C ASP A 91 -4.53 34.30 -4.79
N GLU A 92 -4.93 34.20 -3.53
CA GLU A 92 -4.09 33.68 -2.44
C GLU A 92 -3.73 32.20 -2.63
N LEU A 93 -4.62 31.40 -3.24
CA LEU A 93 -4.44 29.97 -3.50
C LEU A 93 -3.85 29.69 -4.89
N THR A 94 -3.97 30.63 -5.82
CA THR A 94 -3.45 30.52 -7.20
C THR A 94 -2.12 31.24 -7.42
N LEU A 95 -1.57 31.90 -6.39
CA LEU A 95 -0.32 32.67 -6.45
C LEU A 95 -0.37 33.87 -7.42
N ASN A 96 -1.55 34.45 -7.62
CA ASN A 96 -1.77 35.58 -8.52
C ASN A 96 -1.61 36.92 -7.78
N ASN A 97 -1.36 37.99 -8.53
CA ASN A 97 -1.32 39.37 -8.03
C ASN A 97 -0.37 39.57 -6.82
N GLY A 98 0.70 38.77 -6.74
CA GLY A 98 1.65 38.81 -5.63
C GLY A 98 1.11 38.29 -4.29
N LYS A 99 -0.06 37.64 -4.29
CA LYS A 99 -0.69 37.06 -3.10
C LYS A 99 -0.32 35.58 -2.96
N SER A 100 -0.25 35.10 -1.71
CA SER A 100 0.00 33.70 -1.39
C SER A 100 -0.53 33.39 0.01
N THR A 101 -1.06 32.18 0.19
CA THR A 101 -1.43 31.65 1.52
C THR A 101 -0.37 30.73 2.12
N TYR A 102 0.71 30.40 1.38
CA TYR A 102 1.76 29.52 1.87
C TYR A 102 2.42 30.08 3.14
N GLY A 103 2.60 29.25 4.17
CA GLY A 103 3.19 29.64 5.45
C GLY A 103 2.25 30.41 6.39
N ARG A 104 0.94 30.45 6.09
CA ARG A 104 -0.09 31.02 6.99
C ARG A 104 -0.84 29.97 7.82
N GLY A 105 -0.24 28.78 7.96
CA GLY A 105 -0.73 27.71 8.82
C GLY A 105 -0.45 27.98 10.29
#